data_AF-A0A935CFN6-F1
#
_entry.id   AF-A0A935CFN6-F1
#
_cell.length_a   1.000
_cell.length_b   1.000
_cell.length_c   1.000
_cell.angle_alpha   90.00
_cell.angle_beta   90.00
_cell.angle_gamma   90.00
#
_symmetry.space_group_name_H-M   'P 1'
#
loop_
_entity.id
_entity.type
_entity.pdbx_description
1 polymer ?
#
loop_
_entity_poly.entity_id
_entity_poly.type
_entity_poly.pdbx_seq_one_letter_code
_entity_poly.pdbx_strand_id
1 'polypeptide(L)'
;MSQGRYLLLVDILGFSALVQTKGREEVLETIKAALKAFGRWEDLNQQFKTIYFSDTFLFYQVPKGYGSWAFLDVYAIAGFILTALLAKGIAARGAVTFGDFEVIDEPQSGHQVYFGSALVEAHRAEQRENWIGITIEQSAWMPYAAEDSRNIAVFEREKVWQMRKDGVLLLNPFIKMRGWHMDDLIGEINAPYLEWDAPEFPNEIKAFKFIKDQCETYAIQGDFTGRVAGKYHATDSFLKQVFGSELYDWACKISSQ
;
A
#
# COMPACT_ATOMS: atom_id res chain seq x y z
N MET A 1 -11.63 -9.85 21.92
CA MET A 1 -11.61 -8.87 20.81
C MET A 1 -12.81 -9.10 19.88
N SER A 2 -14.05 -9.08 20.39
CA SER A 2 -15.19 -9.67 19.69
C SER A 2 -15.95 -8.74 18.73
N GLN A 3 -15.61 -7.45 18.61
CA GLN A 3 -16.37 -6.48 17.80
C GLN A 3 -15.53 -5.56 16.90
N GLY A 4 -14.20 -5.71 16.87
CA GLY A 4 -13.32 -4.88 16.03
C GLY A 4 -13.42 -5.23 14.54
N ARG A 5 -12.85 -4.37 13.68
CA ARG A 5 -12.73 -4.56 12.23
C ARG A 5 -11.30 -4.25 11.82
N TYR A 6 -10.80 -4.93 10.79
CA TYR A 6 -9.64 -4.44 10.06
C TYR A 6 -9.99 -3.17 9.29
N LEU A 7 -9.08 -2.21 9.32
CA LEU A 7 -9.16 -0.97 8.58
C LEU A 7 -7.81 -0.67 7.94
N LEU A 8 -7.82 -0.52 6.62
CA LEU A 8 -6.74 0.07 5.86
C LEU A 8 -7.12 1.53 5.55
N LEU A 9 -6.30 2.47 5.99
CA LEU A 9 -6.35 3.87 5.55
C LEU A 9 -5.25 4.10 4.53
N VAL A 10 -5.58 4.75 3.41
CA VAL A 10 -4.62 5.17 2.39
C VAL A 10 -4.86 6.64 2.06
N ASP A 11 -3.79 7.42 2.01
CA ASP A 11 -3.77 8.84 1.70
C ASP A 11 -2.90 9.11 0.46
N ILE A 12 -3.41 9.86 -0.51
CA ILE A 12 -2.66 10.25 -1.71
C ILE A 12 -1.70 11.39 -1.37
N LEU A 13 -0.40 11.11 -1.50
CA LEU A 13 0.64 12.09 -1.23
C LEU A 13 0.69 13.17 -2.32
N GLY A 14 0.71 14.43 -1.89
CA GLY A 14 0.80 15.57 -2.79
C GLY A 14 -0.54 15.95 -3.45
N PHE A 15 -1.66 15.37 -3.02
CA PHE A 15 -2.98 15.66 -3.57
C PHE A 15 -3.36 17.14 -3.52
N SER A 16 -3.07 17.83 -2.42
CA SER A 16 -3.32 19.29 -2.33
C SER A 16 -2.59 20.07 -3.43
N ALA A 17 -1.32 19.74 -3.70
CA ALA A 17 -0.56 20.36 -4.79
C ALA A 17 -1.12 19.96 -6.17
N LEU A 18 -1.56 18.70 -6.34
CA LEU A 18 -2.23 18.23 -7.55
C LEU A 18 -3.49 19.05 -7.84
N VAL A 19 -4.37 19.25 -6.86
CA VAL A 19 -5.60 20.03 -6.99
C VAL A 19 -5.32 21.51 -7.32
N GLN A 20 -4.23 22.07 -6.78
CA GLN A 20 -3.85 23.47 -7.02
C GLN A 20 -3.20 23.71 -8.39
N THR A 21 -2.53 22.69 -8.95
CA THR A 21 -1.69 22.86 -10.14
C THR A 21 -2.25 22.19 -11.40
N LYS A 22 -3.11 21.19 -11.25
CA LYS A 22 -3.68 20.43 -12.37
C LYS A 22 -5.14 20.79 -12.64
N GLY A 23 -5.58 20.52 -13.87
CA GLY A 23 -6.98 20.70 -14.25
C GLY A 23 -7.90 19.69 -13.56
N ARG A 24 -9.20 20.03 -13.49
CA ARG A 24 -10.25 19.18 -12.91
C ARG A 24 -10.22 17.75 -13.45
N GLU A 25 -9.99 17.59 -14.75
CA GLU A 25 -9.98 16.28 -15.42
C GLU A 25 -8.83 15.39 -14.92
N GLU A 26 -7.60 15.93 -14.81
CA GLU A 26 -6.45 15.18 -14.30
C GLU A 26 -6.65 14.72 -12.84
N VAL A 27 -7.20 15.61 -11.99
CA VAL A 27 -7.54 15.28 -10.61
C VAL A 27 -8.59 14.16 -10.57
N LEU A 28 -9.64 14.26 -11.39
CA LEU A 28 -10.70 13.26 -11.47
C LEU A 28 -10.17 11.91 -11.95
N GLU A 29 -9.30 11.87 -12.95
CA GLU A 29 -8.71 10.62 -13.44
C GLU A 29 -7.79 9.98 -12.39
N THR A 30 -7.08 10.78 -11.60
CA THR A 30 -6.29 10.29 -10.45
C THR A 30 -7.18 9.60 -9.43
N ILE A 31 -8.30 10.25 -9.03
CA ILE A 31 -9.27 9.68 -8.08
C ILE A 31 -9.89 8.40 -8.64
N LYS A 32 -10.31 8.40 -9.92
CA LYS A 32 -10.89 7.21 -10.56
C LYS A 32 -9.90 6.06 -10.64
N ALA A 33 -8.63 6.33 -10.94
CA ALA A 33 -7.58 5.32 -10.97
C ALA A 33 -7.41 4.66 -9.59
N ALA A 34 -7.42 5.47 -8.52
CA ALA A 34 -7.43 4.97 -7.15
C ALA A 34 -8.68 4.14 -6.85
N LEU A 35 -9.88 4.69 -7.06
CA LEU A 35 -11.15 3.98 -6.82
C LEU A 35 -11.25 2.66 -7.58
N LYS A 36 -10.74 2.60 -8.81
CA LYS A 36 -10.72 1.36 -9.60
C LYS A 36 -9.89 0.26 -8.92
N ALA A 37 -8.77 0.63 -8.29
CA ALA A 37 -7.95 -0.33 -7.54
C ALA A 37 -8.72 -0.89 -6.33
N PHE A 38 -9.41 -0.04 -5.57
CA PHE A 38 -10.23 -0.47 -4.43
C PHE A 38 -11.45 -1.29 -4.85
N GLY A 39 -12.23 -0.79 -5.81
CA GLY A 39 -13.48 -1.42 -6.26
C GLY A 39 -13.28 -2.84 -6.78
N ARG A 40 -12.18 -3.10 -7.48
CA ARG A 40 -11.81 -4.45 -7.91
C ARG A 40 -11.74 -5.44 -6.74
N TRP A 41 -11.11 -5.04 -5.63
CA TRP A 41 -10.93 -5.91 -4.47
C TRP A 41 -12.19 -6.05 -3.63
N GLU A 42 -13.00 -5.00 -3.56
CA GLU A 42 -14.34 -5.04 -2.97
C GLU A 42 -15.22 -6.09 -3.69
N ASP A 43 -15.23 -6.09 -5.03
CA ASP A 43 -15.99 -7.06 -5.84
C ASP A 43 -15.51 -8.51 -5.64
N LEU A 44 -14.19 -8.73 -5.51
CA LEU A 44 -13.60 -10.06 -5.37
C LEU A 44 -13.74 -10.65 -3.96
N ASN A 45 -13.56 -9.84 -2.92
CA ASN A 45 -13.55 -10.31 -1.54
C ASN A 45 -14.95 -10.31 -0.90
N GLN A 46 -15.82 -9.34 -1.25
CA GLN A 46 -17.18 -9.15 -0.71
C GLN A 46 -17.29 -8.97 0.81
N GLN A 47 -16.19 -9.07 1.57
CA GLN A 47 -16.15 -8.88 3.02
C GLN A 47 -15.49 -7.56 3.42
N PHE A 48 -15.10 -6.74 2.44
CA PHE A 48 -14.59 -5.40 2.65
C PHE A 48 -15.36 -4.39 1.83
N LYS A 49 -15.35 -3.14 2.29
CA LYS A 49 -15.97 -1.99 1.60
C LYS A 49 -15.04 -0.80 1.59
N THR A 50 -15.26 0.08 0.62
CA THR A 50 -14.47 1.31 0.44
C THR A 50 -15.28 2.55 0.84
N ILE A 51 -14.66 3.47 1.58
CA ILE A 51 -15.12 4.85 1.76
C ILE A 51 -14.06 5.76 1.17
N TYR A 52 -14.50 6.80 0.46
CA TYR A 52 -13.60 7.76 -0.17
C TYR A 52 -14.00 9.19 0.21
N PHE A 53 -13.02 9.99 0.60
CA PHE A 53 -13.17 11.42 0.84
C PHE A 53 -11.87 12.16 0.50
N SER A 54 -11.92 13.11 -0.46
CA SER A 54 -10.78 13.94 -0.87
C SER A 54 -9.58 13.14 -1.40
N ASP A 55 -8.55 12.94 -0.58
CA ASP A 55 -7.31 12.22 -0.80
C ASP A 55 -7.24 10.92 -0.01
N THR A 56 -8.19 10.72 0.90
CA THR A 56 -8.21 9.59 1.82
C THR A 56 -9.20 8.52 1.36
N PHE A 57 -8.73 7.28 1.41
CA PHE A 57 -9.50 6.06 1.16
C PHE A 57 -9.45 5.21 2.42
N LEU A 58 -10.61 4.70 2.82
CA LEU A 58 -10.75 3.73 3.89
C LEU A 58 -11.25 2.42 3.28
N PHE A 59 -10.54 1.34 3.53
CA PHE A 59 -10.94 0.00 3.15
C PHE A 59 -11.11 -0.83 4.42
N TYR A 60 -12.33 -1.27 4.70
CA TYR A 60 -12.68 -1.82 6.02
C TYR A 60 -13.44 -3.12 5.92
N GLN A 61 -13.20 -4.00 6.89
CA GLN A 61 -13.89 -5.28 7.03
C GLN A 61 -15.37 -5.06 7.41
N VAL A 62 -16.29 -5.65 6.66
CA VAL A 62 -17.75 -5.56 6.88
C VAL A 62 -18.22 -6.42 8.06
N PRO A 63 -17.81 -7.70 8.19
CA PRO A 63 -18.12 -8.46 9.40
C PRO A 63 -17.34 -7.88 10.60
N LYS A 64 -17.97 -7.77 11.77
CA LYS A 64 -17.24 -7.48 13.02
C LYS A 64 -16.59 -8.76 13.54
N GLY A 65 -15.47 -8.59 14.24
CA GLY A 65 -14.71 -9.65 14.87
C GLY A 65 -13.34 -9.84 14.22
N TYR A 66 -12.43 -10.36 15.04
CA TYR A 66 -11.12 -10.77 14.58
C TYR A 66 -11.22 -12.04 13.72
N GLY A 67 -10.45 -12.08 12.63
CA GLY A 67 -10.24 -13.28 11.84
C GLY A 67 -8.86 -13.27 11.20
N SER A 68 -8.12 -14.37 11.36
CA SER A 68 -6.80 -14.54 10.74
C SER A 68 -6.86 -14.49 9.21
N TRP A 69 -7.94 -14.99 8.61
CA TRP A 69 -8.21 -14.83 7.18
C TRP A 69 -8.31 -13.35 6.78
N ALA A 70 -8.98 -12.53 7.59
CA ALA A 70 -9.19 -11.11 7.29
C ALA A 70 -7.89 -10.32 7.43
N PHE A 71 -7.00 -10.72 8.35
CA PHE A 71 -5.63 -10.20 8.41
C PHE A 71 -4.88 -10.49 7.11
N LEU A 72 -4.94 -11.75 6.65
CA LEU A 72 -4.25 -12.18 5.45
C LEU A 72 -4.75 -11.42 4.20
N ASP A 73 -6.07 -11.24 4.10
CA ASP A 73 -6.69 -10.48 3.02
C ASP A 73 -6.29 -9.01 3.07
N VAL A 74 -6.39 -8.35 4.22
CA VAL A 74 -6.15 -6.90 4.30
C VAL A 74 -4.69 -6.54 4.02
N TYR A 75 -3.70 -7.34 4.44
CA TYR A 75 -2.30 -7.05 4.09
C TYR A 75 -2.04 -7.27 2.61
N ALA A 76 -2.60 -8.33 2.01
CA ALA A 76 -2.40 -8.63 0.60
C ALA A 76 -3.04 -7.54 -0.27
N ILE A 77 -4.28 -7.16 0.05
CA ILE A 77 -5.01 -6.09 -0.62
C ILE A 77 -4.29 -4.74 -0.45
N ALA A 78 -3.77 -4.44 0.73
CA ALA A 78 -2.95 -3.25 0.96
C ALA A 78 -1.74 -3.19 0.00
N GLY A 79 -1.00 -4.30 -0.12
CA GLY A 79 0.12 -4.40 -1.05
C GLY A 79 -0.30 -4.16 -2.49
N PHE A 80 -1.38 -4.81 -2.94
CA PHE A 80 -1.88 -4.65 -4.29
C PHE A 80 -2.40 -3.24 -4.59
N ILE A 81 -3.13 -2.62 -3.66
CA ILE A 81 -3.62 -1.24 -3.82
C ILE A 81 -2.43 -0.29 -3.97
N LEU A 82 -1.43 -0.40 -3.09
CA LEU A 82 -0.25 0.46 -3.16
C LEU A 82 0.49 0.27 -4.49
N THR A 83 0.74 -0.97 -4.92
CA THR A 83 1.37 -1.24 -6.21
C THR A 83 0.55 -0.70 -7.38
N ALA A 84 -0.78 -0.85 -7.35
CA ALA A 84 -1.65 -0.32 -8.40
C ALA A 84 -1.59 1.21 -8.51
N LEU A 85 -1.58 1.91 -7.37
CA LEU A 85 -1.43 3.36 -7.32
C LEU A 85 -0.07 3.80 -7.87
N LEU A 86 1.01 3.18 -7.39
CA LEU A 86 2.38 3.47 -7.82
C LEU A 86 2.57 3.21 -9.32
N ALA A 87 2.00 2.14 -9.86
CA ALA A 87 2.06 1.83 -11.29
C ALA A 87 1.33 2.86 -12.17
N LYS A 88 0.43 3.67 -11.58
CA LYS A 88 -0.23 4.82 -12.21
C LYS A 88 0.45 6.15 -11.89
N GLY A 89 1.61 6.13 -11.24
CA GLY A 89 2.35 7.33 -10.84
C GLY A 89 1.73 8.06 -9.64
N ILE A 90 0.92 7.36 -8.84
CA ILE A 90 0.24 7.93 -7.67
C ILE A 90 0.98 7.45 -6.41
N ALA A 91 1.73 8.35 -5.78
CA ALA A 91 2.34 8.08 -4.49
C ALA A 91 1.28 8.10 -3.38
N ALA A 92 1.29 7.09 -2.51
CA ALA A 92 0.35 6.99 -1.41
C ALA A 92 1.03 6.48 -0.13
N ARG A 93 0.42 6.79 1.00
CA ARG A 93 0.87 6.37 2.32
C ARG A 93 -0.32 5.85 3.11
N GLY A 94 -0.12 4.88 3.98
CA GLY A 94 -1.24 4.29 4.69
C GLY A 94 -0.87 3.45 5.89
N ALA A 95 -1.90 2.94 6.56
CA ALA A 95 -1.76 2.08 7.72
C ALA A 95 -2.91 1.06 7.80
N VAL A 96 -2.57 -0.17 8.14
CA VAL A 96 -3.49 -1.25 8.49
C VAL A 96 -3.59 -1.34 10.00
N THR A 97 -4.80 -1.27 10.53
CA THR A 97 -5.11 -1.31 11.96
C THR A 97 -6.27 -2.27 12.23
N PHE A 98 -6.49 -2.60 13.51
CA PHE A 98 -7.63 -3.40 13.94
C PHE A 98 -8.17 -2.84 15.26
N GLY A 99 -9.46 -2.56 15.30
CA GLY A 99 -10.10 -1.96 16.46
C GLY A 99 -11.56 -1.67 16.18
N ASP A 100 -12.20 -0.93 17.07
CA ASP A 100 -13.58 -0.52 16.84
C ASP A 100 -13.63 0.41 15.61
N PHE A 101 -14.58 0.16 14.73
CA PHE A 101 -14.88 1.02 13.59
C PHE A 101 -16.36 0.89 13.25
N GLU A 102 -17.07 2.00 13.38
CA GLU A 102 -18.49 2.11 13.10
C GLU A 102 -18.71 2.84 11.79
N VAL A 103 -19.69 2.34 11.04
CA VAL A 103 -20.20 2.93 9.81
C VAL A 103 -21.70 3.04 9.98
N ILE A 104 -22.20 4.26 10.14
CA ILE A 104 -23.60 4.54 10.39
C ILE A 104 -24.13 5.38 9.23
N ASP A 105 -25.02 4.78 8.45
CA ASP A 105 -25.86 5.53 7.52
C ASP A 105 -26.98 6.19 8.34
N GLU A 106 -27.16 7.50 8.20
CA GLU A 106 -28.27 8.25 8.79
C GLU A 106 -29.27 8.65 7.70
N PRO A 107 -30.28 7.82 7.37
CA PRO A 107 -31.20 8.08 6.27
C PRO A 107 -31.97 9.40 6.39
N GLN A 108 -32.20 9.85 7.62
CA GLN A 108 -32.98 11.07 7.90
C GLN A 108 -32.18 12.35 7.62
N SER A 109 -30.86 12.33 7.83
CA SER A 109 -29.98 13.47 7.61
C SER A 109 -29.25 13.39 6.25
N GLY A 110 -29.21 12.20 5.63
CA GLY A 110 -28.43 11.94 4.43
C GLY A 110 -26.92 11.89 4.69
N HIS A 111 -26.50 11.89 5.97
CA HIS A 111 -25.11 11.80 6.35
C HIS A 111 -24.68 10.35 6.54
N GLN A 112 -23.41 10.08 6.23
CA GLN A 112 -22.74 8.86 6.62
C GLN A 112 -21.67 9.21 7.65
N VAL A 113 -21.72 8.54 8.80
CA VAL A 113 -20.89 8.84 9.96
C VAL A 113 -19.96 7.66 10.22
N TYR A 114 -18.66 7.95 10.32
CA TYR A 114 -17.61 6.95 10.49
C TYR A 114 -16.69 7.34 11.63
N PHE A 115 -16.50 6.45 12.60
CA PHE A 115 -15.62 6.71 13.76
C PHE A 115 -15.16 5.41 14.41
N GLY A 116 -14.10 5.48 15.19
CA GLY A 116 -13.62 4.33 15.96
C GLY A 116 -12.12 4.39 16.24
N SER A 117 -11.66 3.52 17.14
CA SER A 117 -10.26 3.45 17.55
C SER A 117 -9.34 3.03 16.40
N ALA A 118 -9.79 2.14 15.51
CA ALA A 118 -9.03 1.74 14.33
C ALA A 118 -8.74 2.95 13.41
N LEU A 119 -9.75 3.80 13.16
CA LEU A 119 -9.59 5.00 12.33
C LEU A 119 -8.60 6.00 12.96
N VAL A 120 -8.72 6.23 14.27
CA VAL A 120 -7.83 7.12 14.99
C VAL A 120 -6.38 6.62 14.97
N GLU A 121 -6.17 5.32 15.17
CA GLU A 121 -4.85 4.70 15.09
C GLU A 121 -4.27 4.82 13.68
N ALA A 122 -5.05 4.47 12.65
CA ALA A 122 -4.60 4.49 11.26
C ALA A 122 -4.20 5.91 10.81
N HIS A 123 -5.01 6.92 11.18
CA HIS A 123 -4.70 8.31 10.87
C HIS A 123 -3.42 8.79 11.56
N ARG A 124 -3.22 8.42 12.84
CA ARG A 124 -1.99 8.76 13.57
C ARG A 124 -0.77 8.03 13.01
N ALA A 125 -0.92 6.77 12.63
CA ALA A 125 0.14 5.98 12.02
C ALA A 125 0.59 6.61 10.70
N GLU A 126 -0.36 6.85 9.78
CA GLU A 126 -0.11 7.49 8.49
C GLU A 126 0.68 8.80 8.66
N GLN A 127 0.29 9.67 9.60
CA GLN A 127 0.95 10.96 9.79
C GLN A 127 2.42 10.86 10.23
N ARG A 128 2.78 9.82 10.98
CA ARG A 128 4.14 9.62 11.53
C ARG A 128 5.14 9.12 10.49
N GLU A 129 4.68 8.50 9.41
CA GLU A 129 5.56 7.77 8.49
C GLU A 129 6.24 8.68 7.47
N ASN A 130 7.57 8.66 7.37
CA ASN A 130 8.30 9.49 6.40
C ASN A 130 8.75 8.73 5.14
N TRP A 131 7.86 7.90 4.60
CA TRP A 131 8.10 7.11 3.39
C TRP A 131 6.78 6.92 2.63
N ILE A 132 6.89 6.48 1.37
CA ILE A 132 5.77 6.04 0.53
C ILE A 132 5.56 4.56 0.79
N GLY A 133 4.46 4.22 1.46
CA GLY A 133 4.16 2.84 1.77
C GLY A 133 3.04 2.65 2.78
N ILE A 134 2.75 1.40 3.10
CA ILE A 134 1.73 1.02 4.08
C ILE A 134 2.40 0.35 5.26
N THR A 135 2.07 0.80 6.47
CA THR A 135 2.45 0.12 7.71
C THR A 135 1.34 -0.79 8.21
N ILE A 136 1.70 -1.82 8.95
CA ILE A 136 0.75 -2.66 9.68
C ILE A 136 1.04 -2.47 11.16
N GLU A 137 0.08 -1.88 11.86
CA GLU A 137 0.21 -1.56 13.28
C GLU A 137 0.04 -2.81 14.14
N GLN A 138 0.58 -2.75 15.37
CA GLN A 138 0.52 -3.84 16.34
C GLN A 138 -0.91 -4.32 16.61
N SER A 139 -1.88 -3.39 16.63
CA SER A 139 -3.29 -3.73 16.79
C SER A 139 -3.76 -4.80 15.79
N ALA A 140 -3.26 -4.75 14.55
CA ALA A 140 -3.66 -5.61 13.46
C ALA A 140 -2.93 -6.96 13.47
N TRP A 141 -1.60 -6.96 13.63
CA TRP A 141 -0.82 -8.19 13.47
C TRP A 141 -0.63 -8.97 14.77
N MET A 142 -0.63 -8.33 15.95
CA MET A 142 -0.38 -9.04 17.21
C MET A 142 -1.43 -10.11 17.51
N PRO A 143 -2.74 -9.89 17.28
CA PRO A 143 -3.71 -10.95 17.50
C PRO A 143 -3.50 -12.16 16.55
N TYR A 144 -2.99 -11.93 15.34
CA TYR A 144 -2.59 -12.98 14.41
C TYR A 144 -1.35 -13.74 14.87
N ALA A 145 -0.36 -13.04 15.40
CA ALA A 145 0.83 -13.67 15.99
C ALA A 145 0.52 -14.46 17.27
N ALA A 146 -0.57 -14.14 17.98
CA ALA A 146 -0.97 -14.86 19.18
C ALA A 146 -1.46 -16.29 18.88
N GLU A 147 -1.94 -16.55 17.65
CA GLU A 147 -2.31 -17.90 17.20
C GLU A 147 -1.07 -18.75 16.85
N ASP A 148 -0.09 -18.15 16.16
CA ASP A 148 1.24 -18.74 15.95
C ASP A 148 2.28 -17.64 15.77
N SER A 149 3.14 -17.49 16.77
CA SER A 149 4.17 -16.44 16.80
C SER A 149 5.21 -16.58 15.69
N ARG A 150 5.30 -17.75 15.05
CA ARG A 150 6.22 -17.99 13.94
C ARG A 150 5.74 -17.36 12.65
N ASN A 151 4.43 -17.15 12.46
CA ASN A 151 3.89 -16.66 11.20
C ASN A 151 4.51 -15.31 10.81
N ILE A 152 4.60 -14.37 11.75
CA ILE A 152 5.17 -13.05 11.48
C ILE A 152 6.65 -13.12 11.08
N ALA A 153 7.43 -13.95 11.78
CA ALA A 153 8.85 -14.13 11.50
C ALA A 153 9.09 -14.89 10.17
N VAL A 154 8.21 -15.82 9.81
CA VAL A 154 8.27 -16.52 8.51
C VAL A 154 8.04 -15.54 7.37
N PHE A 155 6.98 -14.73 7.44
CA PHE A 155 6.68 -13.74 6.41
C PHE A 155 7.77 -12.65 6.30
N GLU A 156 8.37 -12.23 7.42
CA GLU A 156 9.52 -11.32 7.40
C GLU A 156 10.75 -11.95 6.71
N ARG A 157 11.03 -13.24 6.96
CA ARG A 157 12.10 -13.97 6.28
C ARG A 157 11.82 -14.08 4.77
N GLU A 158 10.57 -14.28 4.39
CA GLU A 158 10.11 -14.28 2.99
C GLU A 158 9.97 -12.88 2.39
N LYS A 159 10.40 -11.83 3.11
CA LYS A 159 10.44 -10.45 2.61
C LYS A 159 9.07 -9.85 2.30
N VAL A 160 8.01 -10.34 2.94
CA VAL A 160 6.65 -9.76 2.82
C VAL A 160 6.56 -8.43 3.58
N TRP A 161 7.35 -8.27 4.63
CA TRP A 161 7.52 -7.01 5.36
C TRP A 161 8.86 -6.98 6.08
N GLN A 162 9.17 -5.83 6.64
CA GLN A 162 10.27 -5.64 7.60
C GLN A 162 9.70 -5.11 8.91
N MET A 163 10.03 -5.74 10.04
CA MET A 163 9.64 -5.24 11.36
C MET A 163 10.59 -4.13 11.81
N ARG A 164 10.02 -2.99 12.21
CA ARG A 164 10.75 -1.88 12.85
C ARG A 164 10.90 -2.15 14.35
N LYS A 165 11.85 -1.47 14.99
CA LYS A 165 12.15 -1.63 16.43
C LYS A 165 10.97 -1.36 17.37
N ASP A 166 10.01 -0.57 16.93
CA ASP A 166 8.76 -0.26 17.64
C ASP A 166 7.64 -1.28 17.36
N GLY A 167 7.93 -2.39 16.67
CA GLY A 167 6.97 -3.46 16.37
C GLY A 167 5.99 -3.14 15.25
N VAL A 168 6.17 -2.04 14.52
CA VAL A 168 5.41 -1.76 13.29
C VAL A 168 5.99 -2.56 12.13
N LEU A 169 5.14 -3.18 11.31
CA LEU A 169 5.58 -3.87 10.10
C LEU A 169 5.52 -2.90 8.91
N LEU A 170 6.62 -2.77 8.18
CA LEU A 170 6.68 -2.04 6.93
C LEU A 170 6.39 -3.01 5.79
N LEU A 171 5.22 -2.87 5.15
CA LEU A 171 4.78 -3.80 4.11
C LEU A 171 5.65 -3.67 2.85
N ASN A 172 6.08 -4.79 2.30
CA ASN A 172 6.65 -4.84 0.95
C ASN A 172 5.50 -5.03 -0.06
N PRO A 173 5.17 -4.03 -0.89
CA PRO A 173 4.09 -4.17 -1.87
C PRO A 173 4.51 -4.93 -3.13
N PHE A 174 5.80 -5.25 -3.28
CA PHE A 174 6.38 -5.87 -4.47
C PHE A 174 6.71 -7.35 -4.25
N ILE A 175 5.70 -8.13 -3.85
CA ILE A 175 5.90 -9.54 -3.52
C ILE A 175 6.09 -10.42 -4.76
N LYS A 176 5.61 -10.00 -5.95
CA LYS A 176 5.73 -10.76 -7.20
C LYS A 176 7.06 -10.54 -7.91
N MET A 177 7.76 -9.44 -7.66
CA MET A 177 9.10 -9.15 -8.19
C MET A 177 10.04 -10.34 -8.03
N ARG A 178 10.01 -11.02 -6.88
CA ARG A 178 10.84 -12.22 -6.64
C ARG A 178 10.48 -13.37 -7.57
N GLY A 179 9.18 -13.60 -7.80
CA GLY A 179 8.70 -14.61 -8.74
C GLY A 179 9.14 -14.29 -10.17
N TRP A 180 8.94 -13.04 -10.60
CA TRP A 180 9.34 -12.58 -11.92
C TRP A 180 10.85 -12.68 -12.15
N HIS A 181 11.67 -12.40 -11.13
CA HIS A 181 13.11 -12.59 -11.22
C HIS A 181 13.48 -14.06 -11.42
N MET A 182 12.83 -14.98 -10.69
CA MET A 182 13.05 -16.41 -10.88
C MET A 182 12.67 -16.87 -12.28
N ASP A 183 11.53 -16.40 -12.80
CA ASP A 183 11.06 -16.74 -14.14
C ASP A 183 11.97 -16.16 -15.25
N ASP A 184 12.52 -14.96 -15.06
CA ASP A 184 13.53 -14.36 -15.97
C ASP A 184 14.84 -15.18 -15.97
N LEU A 185 15.31 -15.61 -14.80
CA LEU A 185 16.53 -16.43 -14.68
C LEU A 185 16.43 -17.76 -15.43
N ILE A 186 15.23 -18.32 -15.57
CA ILE A 186 14.98 -19.56 -16.32
C ILE A 186 14.53 -19.31 -17.77
N GLY A 187 14.44 -18.04 -18.19
CA GLY A 187 14.10 -17.64 -19.56
C GLY A 187 12.61 -17.80 -19.91
N GLU A 188 11.72 -17.81 -18.92
CA GLU A 188 10.28 -18.04 -19.08
C GLU A 188 9.45 -16.75 -19.20
N ILE A 189 10.04 -15.56 -19.04
CA ILE A 189 9.36 -14.29 -19.29
C ILE A 189 9.75 -13.68 -20.65
N ASN A 190 8.75 -13.36 -21.46
CA ASN A 190 8.92 -12.60 -22.70
C ASN A 190 8.85 -11.08 -22.42
N ALA A 191 9.90 -10.34 -22.78
CA ALA A 191 9.91 -8.87 -22.76
C ALA A 191 8.87 -8.27 -23.75
N PRO A 192 8.37 -7.03 -23.53
CA PRO A 192 8.79 -6.05 -22.52
C PRO A 192 8.00 -6.10 -21.20
N TYR A 193 8.71 -6.06 -20.08
CA TYR A 193 8.18 -6.16 -18.70
C TYR A 193 7.15 -5.09 -18.33
N LEU A 194 7.25 -3.90 -18.95
CA LEU A 194 6.32 -2.79 -18.73
C LEU A 194 4.93 -3.05 -19.34
N GLU A 195 4.79 -4.02 -20.23
CA GLU A 195 3.51 -4.36 -20.88
C GLU A 195 2.74 -5.48 -20.16
N TRP A 196 3.36 -6.14 -19.18
CA TRP A 196 2.71 -7.15 -18.35
C TRP A 196 1.75 -6.48 -17.35
N ASP A 197 0.57 -6.11 -17.85
CA ASP A 197 -0.58 -5.68 -17.03
C ASP A 197 -1.59 -6.83 -17.07
N ALA A 198 -1.46 -7.78 -16.14
CA ALA A 198 -2.49 -8.78 -15.94
C ALA A 198 -3.57 -8.15 -15.07
N PRO A 199 -4.87 -8.27 -15.41
CA PRO A 199 -5.93 -7.69 -14.59
C PRO A 199 -5.75 -8.09 -13.11
N GLU A 200 -5.37 -9.35 -12.83
CA GLU A 200 -5.21 -9.88 -11.47
C GLU A 200 -4.03 -9.33 -10.67
N PHE A 201 -3.00 -8.77 -11.32
CA PHE A 201 -1.77 -8.36 -10.66
C PHE A 201 -1.29 -7.01 -11.19
N PRO A 202 -1.28 -5.95 -10.35
CA PRO A 202 -0.73 -4.66 -10.73
C PRO A 202 0.72 -4.78 -11.22
N ASN A 203 1.09 -4.00 -12.24
CA ASN A 203 2.43 -4.05 -12.80
C ASN A 203 3.48 -3.51 -11.80
N GLU A 204 4.11 -4.42 -11.06
CA GLU A 204 5.14 -4.13 -10.06
C GLU A 204 6.38 -3.44 -10.66
N ILE A 205 6.72 -3.69 -11.94
CA ILE A 205 7.86 -3.02 -12.61
C ILE A 205 7.54 -1.55 -12.84
N LYS A 206 6.33 -1.21 -13.31
CA LYS A 206 5.87 0.18 -13.48
C LYS A 206 5.85 0.92 -12.13
N ALA A 207 5.35 0.26 -11.09
CA ALA A 207 5.33 0.82 -9.74
C ALA A 207 6.75 1.09 -9.20
N PHE A 208 7.67 0.14 -9.37
CA PHE A 208 9.07 0.30 -8.99
C PHE A 208 9.77 1.41 -9.80
N LYS A 209 9.56 1.41 -11.12
CA LYS A 209 10.07 2.43 -12.03
C LYS A 209 9.67 3.83 -11.57
N PHE A 210 8.39 4.02 -11.24
CA PHE A 210 7.91 5.31 -10.77
C PHE A 210 8.68 5.81 -9.55
N ILE A 211 8.92 4.96 -8.55
CA ILE A 211 9.75 5.33 -7.39
C ILE A 211 11.17 5.69 -7.81
N LYS A 212 11.79 4.91 -8.69
CA LYS A 212 13.17 5.15 -9.16
C LYS A 212 13.30 6.46 -9.95
N ASP A 213 12.41 6.70 -10.90
CA ASP A 213 12.40 7.90 -11.73
C ASP A 213 12.24 9.17 -10.86
N GLN A 214 11.41 9.11 -9.81
CA GLN A 214 11.25 10.21 -8.86
C GLN A 214 12.50 10.43 -7.99
N CYS A 215 13.12 9.36 -7.49
CA CYS A 215 14.39 9.45 -6.76
C CYS A 215 15.48 10.11 -7.62
N GLU A 216 15.61 9.69 -8.87
CA GLU A 216 16.58 10.26 -9.82
C GLU A 216 16.28 11.74 -10.11
N THR A 217 15.00 12.08 -10.34
CA THR A 217 14.58 13.47 -10.55
C THR A 217 15.00 14.36 -9.38
N TYR A 218 14.75 13.94 -8.15
CA TYR A 218 15.15 14.70 -6.96
C TYR A 218 16.66 14.73 -6.76
N ALA A 219 17.36 13.63 -7.06
CA ALA A 219 18.83 13.58 -6.97
C ALA A 219 19.51 14.55 -7.97
N ILE A 220 19.00 14.65 -9.21
CA ILE A 220 19.48 15.62 -10.21
C ILE A 220 19.28 17.06 -9.73
N GLN A 221 18.19 17.33 -9.01
CA GLN A 221 17.91 18.63 -8.39
C GLN A 221 18.75 18.90 -7.12
N GLY A 222 19.53 17.91 -6.64
CA GLY A 222 20.27 17.97 -5.39
C GLY A 222 19.38 17.88 -4.14
N ASP A 223 18.11 17.48 -4.28
CA ASP A 223 17.19 17.32 -3.15
C ASP A 223 17.17 15.87 -2.64
N PHE A 224 17.78 15.66 -1.48
CA PHE A 224 17.83 14.35 -0.81
C PHE A 224 17.02 14.32 0.50
N THR A 225 16.62 15.48 1.02
CA THR A 225 16.09 15.62 2.39
C THR A 225 14.83 16.47 2.47
N GLY A 226 14.41 17.07 1.36
CA GLY A 226 13.16 17.79 1.24
C GLY A 226 11.97 16.91 1.64
N ARG A 227 10.90 17.53 2.13
CA ARG A 227 9.74 16.82 2.70
C ARG A 227 9.13 15.78 1.75
N VAL A 228 9.24 15.99 0.44
CA VAL A 228 8.76 15.05 -0.58
C VAL A 228 9.89 14.11 -1.02
N ALA A 229 11.04 14.66 -1.41
CA ALA A 229 12.19 13.87 -1.86
C ALA A 229 12.64 12.81 -0.84
N GLY A 230 12.70 13.19 0.44
CA GLY A 230 13.07 12.29 1.52
C GLY A 230 12.18 11.06 1.63
N LYS A 231 10.89 11.16 1.26
CA LYS A 231 9.98 10.00 1.24
C LYS A 231 10.33 9.02 0.14
N TYR A 232 10.64 9.51 -1.06
CA TYR A 232 11.06 8.66 -2.18
C TYR A 232 12.38 7.96 -1.89
N HIS A 233 13.38 8.70 -1.39
CA HIS A 233 14.68 8.12 -1.03
C HIS A 233 14.56 7.12 0.14
N ALA A 234 13.70 7.40 1.13
CA ALA A 234 13.42 6.44 2.21
C ALA A 234 12.76 5.16 1.68
N THR A 235 11.79 5.28 0.78
CA THR A 235 11.17 4.12 0.12
C THR A 235 12.18 3.34 -0.71
N ASP A 236 13.01 3.99 -1.51
CA ASP A 236 14.05 3.32 -2.31
C ASP A 236 15.06 2.56 -1.43
N SER A 237 15.47 3.16 -0.31
CA SER A 237 16.33 2.51 0.68
C SER A 237 15.66 1.28 1.31
N PHE A 238 14.37 1.36 1.63
CA PHE A 238 13.59 0.23 2.13
C PHE A 238 13.54 -0.91 1.09
N LEU A 239 13.23 -0.59 -0.17
CA LEU A 239 13.19 -1.58 -1.25
C LEU A 239 14.53 -2.26 -1.46
N LYS A 240 15.63 -1.50 -1.46
CA LYS A 240 16.99 -2.06 -1.54
C LYS A 240 17.29 -3.03 -0.39
N GLN A 241 16.82 -2.73 0.82
CA GLN A 241 17.00 -3.61 1.97
C GLN A 241 16.17 -4.89 1.86
N VAL A 242 14.91 -4.79 1.44
CA VAL A 242 13.98 -5.92 1.37
C VAL A 242 14.33 -6.85 0.20
N PHE A 243 14.68 -6.30 -0.96
CA PHE A 243 15.05 -7.08 -2.15
C PHE A 243 16.43 -7.72 -2.03
N GLY A 244 17.37 -7.07 -1.33
CA GLY A 244 18.79 -7.41 -1.42
C GLY A 244 19.39 -6.96 -2.76
N SER A 245 20.71 -7.07 -2.89
CA SER A 245 21.44 -6.50 -4.04
C SER A 245 21.02 -7.10 -5.38
N GLU A 246 20.93 -8.43 -5.46
CA GLU A 246 20.66 -9.14 -6.71
C GLU A 246 19.30 -8.77 -7.32
N LEU A 247 18.22 -8.94 -6.55
CA LEU A 247 16.87 -8.62 -7.02
C LEU A 247 16.70 -7.12 -7.27
N TYR A 248 17.32 -6.27 -6.46
CA TYR A 248 17.25 -4.82 -6.65
C TYR A 248 17.96 -4.36 -7.93
N ASP A 249 19.15 -4.89 -8.21
CA ASP A 249 19.91 -4.57 -9.43
C ASP A 249 19.19 -5.08 -10.68
N TRP A 250 18.60 -6.27 -10.60
CA TRP A 250 17.72 -6.79 -11.65
C TRP A 250 16.50 -5.90 -11.89
N ALA A 251 15.78 -5.52 -10.82
CA ALA A 251 14.61 -4.64 -10.91
C ALA A 251 14.98 -3.28 -11.54
N CYS A 252 16.12 -2.70 -11.17
CA CYS A 252 16.64 -1.49 -11.79
C CYS A 252 16.84 -1.68 -13.30
N LYS A 253 17.56 -2.74 -13.70
CA LYS A 253 17.84 -3.04 -15.10
C LYS A 253 16.57 -3.15 -15.95
N ILE A 254 15.59 -3.95 -15.52
CA ILE A 254 14.38 -4.19 -16.32
C ILE A 254 13.42 -3.00 -16.32
N SER A 255 13.45 -2.17 -15.28
CA SER A 255 12.63 -0.95 -15.22
C SER A 255 13.13 0.17 -16.13
N SER A 256 14.35 0.04 -16.67
CA SER A 256 14.96 0.95 -17.63
C SER A 256 14.85 0.49 -19.08
N GLN A 257 14.29 -0.71 -19.32
CA GLN A 257 14.07 -1.29 -20.66
C GLN A 257 12.64 -1.04 -21.13
#